data_AF-A0A2I7SG93-F1
#
_entry.id   AF-A0A2I7SG93-F1
#
_cell.length_a   1.000
_cell.length_b   1.000
_cell.length_c   1.000
_cell.angle_alpha   90.00
_cell.angle_beta   90.00
_cell.angle_gamma   90.00
#
_symmetry.space_group_name_H-M   'P 1'
#
loop_
_entity.id
_entity.type
_entity.pdbx_description
1 polymer ?
#
loop_
_entity_poly.entity_id
_entity_poly.type
_entity_poly.pdbx_seq_one_letter_code
_entity_poly.pdbx_strand_id
1 'polypeptide(L)'
;MAVQVDKKVVFMGVGILVGVIGIAIASRWLYKKLDIQTKLKLRQLRPEVRKKVEKFLIKAQKAGIQLKVTSAYRDCEEQNKLYAQGRTAPGAIVTNAKCGQSDHNVGVAVDIVPIVDGRANYKVPESVWNTIGAIGESVGLSWGGRWTSFKDRPHFYDRGGKSIAQLWTEQQNLANLA
;
A
#
# COMPACT_ATOMS: atom_id res chain seq x y z
N MET A 1 16.68 -53.93 -19.27
CA MET A 1 15.87 -53.39 -20.38
C MET A 1 16.05 -51.88 -20.40
N ALA A 2 16.51 -51.30 -21.51
CA ALA A 2 16.66 -49.85 -21.65
C ALA A 2 15.32 -49.24 -22.06
N VAL A 3 14.75 -48.35 -21.25
CA VAL A 3 13.55 -47.61 -21.61
C VAL A 3 13.92 -46.59 -22.70
N GLN A 4 13.48 -46.81 -23.93
CA GLN A 4 13.57 -45.79 -24.98
C GLN A 4 12.49 -44.74 -24.73
N VAL A 5 12.90 -43.51 -24.42
CA VAL A 5 11.99 -42.37 -24.31
C VAL A 5 11.84 -41.71 -25.67
N ASP A 6 10.60 -41.50 -26.11
CA ASP A 6 10.29 -40.84 -27.38
C ASP A 6 10.74 -39.36 -27.35
N LYS A 7 11.64 -39.01 -28.27
CA LYS A 7 12.16 -37.64 -28.42
C LYS A 7 11.04 -36.62 -28.67
N LYS A 8 9.95 -36.98 -29.36
CA LYS A 8 8.79 -36.10 -29.57
C LYS A 8 8.09 -35.74 -28.27
N VAL A 9 7.97 -36.71 -27.35
CA VAL A 9 7.40 -36.49 -26.00
C VAL A 9 8.29 -35.55 -25.20
N VAL A 10 9.62 -35.71 -25.29
CA VAL A 10 10.59 -34.79 -24.64
C VAL A 10 10.50 -33.37 -25.20
N PHE A 11 10.49 -33.19 -26.53
CA PHE A 11 10.38 -31.85 -27.16
C PHE A 11 9.05 -31.15 -26.85
N MET A 12 7.94 -31.90 -26.85
CA MET A 12 6.63 -31.38 -26.49
C MET A 12 6.59 -30.94 -25.02
N GLY A 13 7.16 -31.73 -24.10
CA GLY A 13 7.30 -31.37 -22.69
C GLY A 13 8.16 -30.12 -22.46
N VAL A 14 9.28 -29.99 -23.17
CA VAL A 14 10.15 -28.80 -23.12
C VAL A 14 9.44 -27.57 -23.68
N GLY A 15 8.71 -27.70 -24.79
CA GLY A 15 7.95 -26.60 -25.39
C GLY A 15 6.85 -26.07 -24.46
N ILE A 16 6.12 -26.96 -23.79
CA ILE A 16 5.11 -26.59 -22.77
C ILE A 16 5.78 -25.86 -21.61
N LEU A 17 6.91 -26.36 -21.10
CA LEU A 17 7.63 -25.75 -19.97
C LEU A 17 8.15 -24.34 -20.30
N VAL A 18 8.75 -24.15 -21.48
CA VAL A 18 9.23 -22.84 -21.94
C VAL A 18 8.05 -21.86 -22.11
N GLY A 19 6.93 -22.33 -22.67
CA GLY A 19 5.70 -21.53 -22.79
C GLY A 19 5.17 -21.06 -21.43
N VAL A 20 5.11 -21.96 -20.44
CA VAL A 20 4.67 -21.64 -19.07
C VAL A 20 5.59 -20.62 -18.41
N ILE A 21 6.91 -20.77 -18.55
CA ILE A 21 7.89 -19.79 -18.02
C ILE A 21 7.71 -18.42 -18.70
N GLY A 22 7.55 -18.38 -20.02
CA GLY A 22 7.29 -17.15 -20.77
C GLY A 22 6.02 -16.43 -20.28
N ILE A 23 4.93 -17.18 -20.08
CA ILE A 23 3.67 -16.66 -19.53
C ILE A 23 3.87 -16.13 -18.11
N ALA A 24 4.60 -16.83 -17.24
CA ALA A 24 4.86 -16.39 -15.87
C ALA A 24 5.68 -15.09 -15.82
N ILE A 25 6.70 -14.96 -16.67
CA ILE A 25 7.52 -13.74 -16.80
C ILE A 25 6.68 -12.56 -17.30
N ALA A 26 5.92 -12.76 -18.39
CA ALA A 26 5.05 -11.73 -18.96
C ALA A 26 3.96 -11.31 -17.95
N SER A 27 3.37 -12.28 -17.24
CA SER A 27 2.39 -12.03 -16.19
C SER A 27 3.00 -11.20 -15.07
N ARG A 28 4.16 -11.58 -14.55
CA ARG A 28 4.85 -10.81 -13.49
C ARG A 28 5.20 -9.40 -13.92
N TRP A 29 5.66 -9.22 -15.17
CA TRP A 29 5.89 -7.91 -15.74
C TRP A 29 4.60 -7.08 -15.81
N LEU A 30 3.49 -7.67 -16.29
CA LEU A 30 2.20 -7.00 -16.38
C LEU A 30 1.64 -6.65 -15.00
N TYR A 31 1.71 -7.56 -14.03
CA TYR A 31 1.33 -7.33 -12.63
C TYR A 31 2.07 -6.14 -12.02
N LYS A 32 3.38 -6.03 -12.27
CA LYS A 32 4.18 -4.89 -11.80
C LYS A 32 3.83 -3.61 -12.57
N LYS A 33 3.65 -3.69 -13.89
CA LYS A 33 3.35 -2.54 -14.75
C LYS A 33 1.98 -1.93 -14.48
N LEU A 34 0.97 -2.76 -14.17
CA LEU A 34 -0.40 -2.31 -13.88
C LEU A 34 -0.60 -1.85 -12.43
N ASP A 35 0.42 -2.00 -11.57
CA ASP A 35 0.40 -1.75 -10.14
C ASP A 35 -0.90 -2.23 -9.46
N ILE A 36 -1.23 -3.51 -9.68
CA ILE A 36 -2.47 -4.12 -9.19
C ILE A 36 -2.60 -4.01 -7.68
N GLN A 37 -1.47 -4.08 -6.95
CA GLN A 37 -1.45 -3.96 -5.49
C GLN A 37 -1.94 -2.60 -5.01
N THR A 38 -1.49 -1.50 -5.64
CA THR A 38 -2.04 -0.17 -5.34
C THR A 38 -3.54 -0.14 -5.61
N LYS A 39 -4.00 -0.64 -6.76
CA LYS A 39 -5.44 -0.63 -7.09
C LYS A 39 -6.29 -1.41 -6.10
N LEU A 40 -5.81 -2.57 -5.62
CA LEU A 40 -6.50 -3.36 -4.60
C LEU A 40 -6.57 -2.62 -3.26
N LYS A 41 -5.47 -1.98 -2.83
CA LYS A 41 -5.45 -1.19 -1.60
C LYS A 41 -6.36 0.03 -1.66
N LEU A 42 -6.41 0.72 -2.80
CA LEU A 42 -7.32 1.85 -3.00
C LEU A 42 -8.79 1.46 -2.82
N ARG A 43 -9.19 0.24 -3.22
CA ARG A 43 -10.55 -0.27 -3.04
C ARG A 43 -10.94 -0.47 -1.57
N GLN A 44 -9.97 -0.56 -0.66
CA GLN A 44 -10.21 -0.70 0.78
C GLN A 44 -10.47 0.65 1.46
N LEU A 45 -10.16 1.76 0.79
CA LEU A 45 -10.41 3.11 1.31
C LEU A 45 -11.89 3.47 1.19
N ARG A 46 -12.36 4.35 2.09
CA ARG A 46 -13.67 5.01 1.91
C ARG A 46 -13.69 5.78 0.58
N PRO A 47 -14.83 5.83 -0.15
CA PRO A 47 -14.88 6.35 -1.51
C PRO A 47 -14.36 7.79 -1.68
N GLU A 48 -14.63 8.67 -0.71
CA GLU A 48 -14.19 10.05 -0.68
C GLU A 48 -12.67 10.18 -0.53
N VAL A 49 -12.06 9.38 0.34
CA VAL A 49 -10.61 9.33 0.53
C VAL A 49 -9.94 8.72 -0.69
N ARG A 50 -10.50 7.64 -1.25
CA ARG A 50 -10.01 7.00 -2.48
C ARG A 50 -9.86 8.01 -3.62
N LYS A 51 -10.89 8.82 -3.88
CA LYS A 51 -10.86 9.86 -4.92
C LYS A 51 -9.74 10.88 -4.71
N LYS A 52 -9.47 11.26 -3.47
CA LYS A 52 -8.35 12.16 -3.13
C LYS A 52 -7.01 11.49 -3.38
N VAL A 53 -6.83 10.24 -2.93
CA VAL A 53 -5.58 9.49 -3.12
C VAL A 53 -5.31 9.24 -4.61
N GLU A 54 -6.32 8.92 -5.42
CA GLU A 54 -6.15 8.79 -6.87
C GLU A 54 -5.65 10.09 -7.51
N LYS A 55 -6.24 11.24 -7.15
CA LYS A 55 -5.77 12.56 -7.59
C LYS A 55 -4.35 12.85 -7.13
N PHE A 56 -4.01 12.46 -5.90
CA PHE A 56 -2.65 12.58 -5.35
C PHE A 56 -1.64 11.80 -6.20
N LEU A 57 -1.89 10.52 -6.46
CA LEU A 57 -0.99 9.67 -7.27
C LEU A 57 -0.81 10.24 -8.68
N ILE A 58 -1.90 10.72 -9.31
CA ILE A 58 -1.84 11.35 -10.64
C ILE A 58 -1.00 12.63 -10.62
N LYS A 59 -1.21 13.51 -9.64
CA LYS A 59 -0.42 14.76 -9.53
C LYS A 59 1.05 14.47 -9.25
N ALA A 60 1.37 13.51 -8.38
CA ALA A 60 2.73 13.09 -8.10
C ALA A 60 3.41 12.56 -9.37
N GLN A 61 2.73 11.71 -10.14
CA GLN A 61 3.24 11.22 -11.41
C GLN A 61 3.52 12.35 -12.41
N LYS A 62 2.62 13.35 -12.50
CA LYS A 62 2.84 14.55 -13.34
C LYS A 62 4.04 15.39 -12.89
N ALA A 63 4.39 15.35 -11.61
CA ALA A 63 5.58 15.96 -11.04
C ALA A 63 6.85 15.09 -11.21
N GLY A 64 6.78 13.99 -11.95
CA GLY A 64 7.91 13.06 -12.14
C GLY A 64 8.18 12.15 -10.95
N ILE A 65 7.29 12.10 -9.95
CA ILE A 65 7.44 11.29 -8.75
C ILE A 65 6.52 10.07 -8.86
N GLN A 66 7.11 8.91 -9.11
CA GLN A 66 6.35 7.66 -9.08
C GLN A 66 6.10 7.24 -7.63
N LEU A 67 4.84 7.14 -7.23
CA LEU A 67 4.44 6.67 -5.91
C LEU A 67 3.78 5.30 -5.99
N LYS A 68 3.96 4.50 -4.95
CA LYS A 68 3.24 3.23 -4.74
C LYS A 68 2.53 3.25 -3.39
N VAL A 69 1.31 2.73 -3.34
CA VAL A 69 0.58 2.53 -2.08
C VAL A 69 1.07 1.27 -1.39
N THR A 70 1.51 1.40 -0.15
CA THR A 70 2.08 0.32 0.68
C THR A 70 1.09 -0.17 1.74
N SER A 71 0.27 0.73 2.27
CA SER A 71 -0.75 0.45 3.27
C SER A 71 -2.03 1.24 2.97
N ALA A 72 -3.18 0.68 3.32
CA ALA A 72 -4.49 1.33 3.22
C ALA A 72 -5.33 0.92 4.44
N TYR A 73 -6.39 0.13 4.28
CA TYR A 73 -7.08 -0.44 5.43
C TYR A 73 -6.18 -1.44 6.19
N ARG A 74 -6.25 -1.42 7.52
CA ARG A 74 -5.67 -2.44 8.40
C ARG A 74 -6.69 -2.88 9.43
N ASP A 75 -6.91 -4.17 9.57
CA ASP A 75 -7.81 -4.69 10.60
C ASP A 75 -7.18 -4.63 12.01
N CYS A 76 -7.94 -5.08 13.02
CA CYS A 76 -7.45 -5.11 14.41
C CYS A 76 -6.26 -6.05 14.60
N GLU A 77 -6.24 -7.20 13.93
CA GLU A 77 -5.17 -8.19 14.10
C GLU A 77 -3.85 -7.61 13.58
N GLU A 78 -3.87 -7.06 12.36
CA GLU A 78 -2.74 -6.39 11.75
C GLU A 78 -2.26 -5.19 12.59
N GLN A 79 -3.17 -4.35 13.06
CA GLN A 79 -2.82 -3.18 13.89
C GLN A 79 -2.23 -3.60 15.24
N ASN A 80 -2.79 -4.61 15.90
CA ASN A 80 -2.28 -5.10 17.18
C ASN A 80 -0.91 -5.76 17.02
N LYS A 81 -0.68 -6.49 15.92
CA LYS A 81 0.64 -7.05 15.60
C LYS A 81 1.69 -5.95 15.41
N LEU A 82 1.34 -4.86 14.74
CA LEU A 82 2.23 -3.70 14.57
C LEU A 82 2.46 -2.95 15.89
N TYR A 83 1.42 -2.83 16.73
CA TYR A 83 1.56 -2.23 18.07
C TYR A 83 2.47 -3.05 18.98
N ALA A 84 2.45 -4.39 18.86
CA ALA A 84 3.29 -5.28 19.64
C ALA A 84 4.79 -5.14 19.35
N GLN A 85 5.19 -4.70 18.15
CA GLN A 85 6.59 -4.54 17.77
C GLN A 85 7.31 -3.52 18.68
N GLY A 86 8.48 -3.92 19.19
CA GLY A 86 9.25 -3.13 20.15
C GLY A 86 8.63 -3.03 21.55
N ARG A 87 7.55 -3.77 21.81
CA ARG A 87 6.87 -3.85 23.12
C ARG A 87 6.82 -5.28 23.63
N THR A 88 6.04 -6.12 22.98
CA THR A 88 5.83 -7.54 23.32
C THR A 88 6.28 -8.49 22.21
N ALA A 89 6.70 -7.96 21.06
CA ALA A 89 7.33 -8.68 19.97
C ALA A 89 8.62 -7.95 19.52
N PRO A 90 9.61 -8.67 18.97
CA PRO A 90 10.83 -8.06 18.43
C PRO A 90 10.54 -7.05 17.31
N GLY A 91 11.45 -6.07 17.15
CA GLY A 91 11.37 -5.04 16.10
C GLY A 91 11.37 -3.63 16.66
N ALA A 92 11.39 -2.64 15.75
CA ALA A 92 11.25 -1.24 16.12
C ALA A 92 9.79 -0.90 16.40
N ILE A 93 9.54 0.11 17.24
CA ILE A 93 8.20 0.68 17.40
C ILE A 93 7.84 1.41 16.11
N VAL A 94 6.88 0.86 15.37
CA VAL A 94 6.38 1.42 14.10
C VAL A 94 5.03 2.14 14.23
N THR A 95 4.37 2.01 15.39
CA THR A 95 3.12 2.70 15.69
C THR A 95 2.91 2.87 17.19
N ASN A 96 2.20 3.93 17.56
CA ASN A 96 1.69 4.14 18.92
C ASN A 96 0.18 3.85 19.03
N ALA A 97 -0.50 3.56 17.92
CA ALA A 97 -1.93 3.31 17.89
C ALA A 97 -2.25 1.83 18.13
N LYS A 98 -3.19 1.55 19.03
CA LYS A 98 -3.85 0.23 19.16
C LYS A 98 -4.96 0.09 18.11
N CYS A 99 -5.62 -1.07 18.04
CA CYS A 99 -6.82 -1.18 17.22
C CYS A 99 -7.85 -0.11 17.59
N GLY A 100 -8.49 0.48 16.56
CA GLY A 100 -9.49 1.53 16.69
C GLY A 100 -8.90 2.92 16.93
N GLN A 101 -7.57 3.04 17.01
CA GLN A 101 -6.87 4.31 17.23
C GLN A 101 -6.08 4.79 16.00
N SER A 102 -6.06 3.99 14.93
CA SER A 102 -5.36 4.30 13.68
C SER A 102 -6.34 4.69 12.58
N ASP A 103 -6.02 5.70 11.79
CA ASP A 103 -6.80 6.06 10.58
C ASP A 103 -6.93 4.88 9.59
N HIS A 104 -5.97 3.95 9.60
CA HIS A 104 -6.03 2.75 8.77
C HIS A 104 -7.15 1.79 9.20
N ASN A 105 -7.57 1.79 10.47
CA ASN A 105 -8.63 0.91 10.95
C ASN A 105 -10.03 1.30 10.45
N VAL A 106 -10.17 2.51 9.89
CA VAL A 106 -11.47 3.05 9.43
C VAL A 106 -11.46 3.43 7.95
N GLY A 107 -10.43 3.00 7.22
CA GLY A 107 -10.33 3.16 5.77
C GLY A 107 -10.10 4.60 5.30
N VAL A 108 -9.55 5.47 6.15
CA VAL A 108 -9.35 6.90 5.83
C VAL A 108 -7.88 7.32 5.67
N ALA A 109 -6.95 6.36 5.70
CA ALA A 109 -5.53 6.61 5.53
C ALA A 109 -4.87 5.69 4.50
N VAL A 110 -3.76 6.19 3.95
CA VAL A 110 -2.88 5.48 3.03
C VAL A 110 -1.43 5.76 3.40
N ASP A 111 -0.58 4.75 3.30
CA ASP A 111 0.88 4.95 3.35
C ASP A 111 1.46 4.77 1.95
N ILE A 112 2.29 5.72 1.52
CA ILE A 112 2.93 5.69 0.20
C ILE A 112 4.46 5.56 0.31
N VAL A 113 5.06 5.14 -0.79
CA VAL A 113 6.52 5.16 -0.95
C VAL A 113 6.89 5.63 -2.35
N PRO A 114 7.90 6.51 -2.50
CA PRO A 114 8.43 6.83 -3.82
C PRO A 114 9.22 5.65 -4.39
N ILE A 115 9.10 5.48 -5.69
CA ILE A 115 9.83 4.49 -6.47
C ILE A 115 10.98 5.21 -7.19
N VAL A 116 12.20 4.81 -6.88
CA VAL A 116 13.44 5.29 -7.50
C VAL A 116 14.14 4.09 -8.11
N ASP A 117 14.51 4.19 -9.38
CA ASP A 117 15.13 3.09 -10.16
C ASP A 117 14.36 1.77 -10.05
N GLY A 118 13.01 1.87 -10.08
CA GLY A 118 12.11 0.73 -10.03
C GLY A 118 12.02 0.01 -8.67
N ARG A 119 12.57 0.60 -7.60
CA ARG A 119 12.55 0.09 -6.21
C ARG A 119 11.95 1.11 -5.24
N ALA A 120 11.30 0.62 -4.20
CA ALA A 120 10.81 1.47 -3.11
C ALA A 120 11.98 2.10 -2.37
N ASN A 121 11.95 3.41 -2.16
CA ASN A 121 13.00 4.15 -1.47
C ASN A 121 12.43 5.07 -0.40
N TYR A 122 12.52 4.67 0.87
CA TYR A 122 12.10 5.51 2.00
C TYR A 122 13.12 6.60 2.37
N LYS A 123 14.35 6.50 1.85
CA LYS A 123 15.50 7.36 2.17
C LYS A 123 15.70 8.48 1.15
N VAL A 124 14.66 8.84 0.38
CA VAL A 124 14.74 10.00 -0.51
C VAL A 124 14.98 11.28 0.31
N PRO A 125 15.60 12.32 -0.28
CA PRO A 125 15.84 13.58 0.42
C PRO A 125 14.56 14.18 1.01
N GLU A 126 14.71 14.94 2.10
CA GLU A 126 13.58 15.60 2.76
C GLU A 126 12.84 16.57 1.83
N SER A 127 13.54 17.22 0.90
CA SER A 127 12.91 18.05 -0.14
C SER A 127 11.92 17.27 -1.01
N VAL A 128 12.25 16.02 -1.37
CA VAL A 128 11.35 15.14 -2.14
C VAL A 128 10.12 14.79 -1.30
N TRP A 129 10.32 14.44 -0.02
CA TRP A 129 9.21 14.20 0.89
C TRP A 129 8.31 15.44 1.08
N ASN A 130 8.89 16.63 1.16
CA ASN A 130 8.14 17.89 1.25
C ASN A 130 7.31 18.14 -0.02
N THR A 131 7.85 17.85 -1.20
CA THR A 131 7.10 17.92 -2.46
C THR A 131 5.94 16.92 -2.45
N ILE A 132 6.18 15.67 -2.07
CA ILE A 132 5.14 14.63 -1.99
C ILE A 132 4.04 15.05 -1.01
N GLY A 133 4.43 15.54 0.17
CA GLY A 133 3.56 16.09 1.19
C GLY A 133 2.66 17.21 0.67
N ALA A 134 3.26 18.24 0.06
CA ALA A 134 2.54 19.37 -0.51
C ALA A 134 1.56 18.95 -1.62
N ILE A 135 1.91 17.96 -2.44
CA ILE A 135 0.98 17.43 -3.46
C ILE A 135 -0.22 16.74 -2.80
N GLY A 136 0.00 15.90 -1.78
CA GLY A 136 -1.08 15.27 -1.02
C GLY A 136 -1.99 16.29 -0.33
N GLU A 137 -1.39 17.31 0.29
CA GLU A 137 -2.11 18.44 0.89
C GLU A 137 -2.96 19.19 -0.17
N SER A 138 -2.44 19.39 -1.38
CA SER A 138 -3.14 20.07 -2.48
C SER A 138 -4.40 19.35 -3.02
N VAL A 139 -4.65 18.11 -2.59
CA VAL A 139 -5.88 17.36 -2.91
C VAL A 139 -6.77 17.15 -1.68
N GLY A 140 -6.45 17.84 -0.57
CA GLY A 140 -7.23 17.83 0.66
C GLY A 140 -6.97 16.62 1.56
N LEU A 141 -5.77 16.01 1.48
CA LEU A 141 -5.30 15.05 2.48
C LEU A 141 -4.48 15.79 3.54
N SER A 142 -4.54 15.32 4.78
CA SER A 142 -3.55 15.65 5.81
C SER A 142 -2.31 14.77 5.63
N TRP A 143 -1.14 15.28 6.04
CA TRP A 143 0.14 14.59 5.87
C TRP A 143 0.87 14.37 7.20
N GLY A 144 1.24 13.13 7.49
CA GLY A 144 1.95 12.73 8.72
C GLY A 144 3.37 13.30 8.83
N GLY A 145 3.96 13.77 7.73
CA GLY A 145 5.22 14.52 7.76
C GLY A 145 5.13 15.87 8.47
N ARG A 146 3.91 16.41 8.65
CA ARG A 146 3.66 17.64 9.43
C ARG A 146 3.58 17.43 10.94
N TRP A 147 3.51 16.19 11.41
CA TRP A 147 3.41 15.93 12.85
C TRP A 147 4.64 16.46 13.60
N THR A 148 4.42 16.99 14.80
CA THR A 148 5.50 17.56 15.63
C THR A 148 6.35 16.48 16.30
N SER A 149 5.76 15.34 16.62
CA SER A 149 6.41 14.14 17.12
C SER A 149 6.07 12.93 16.24
N PHE A 150 6.97 11.96 16.15
CA PHE A 150 6.75 10.71 15.39
C PHE A 150 6.37 10.97 13.92
N LYS A 151 7.13 11.84 13.23
CA LYS A 151 6.88 12.20 11.82
C LYS A 151 6.79 10.97 10.93
N ASP A 152 5.62 10.75 10.37
CA ASP A 152 5.33 9.64 9.47
C ASP A 152 5.14 10.16 8.04
N ARG A 153 6.25 10.27 7.31
CA ARG A 153 6.27 10.87 5.97
C ARG A 153 5.48 10.05 4.93
N PRO A 154 5.48 8.70 4.97
CA PRO A 154 4.58 7.88 4.17
C PRO A 154 3.09 8.15 4.37
N HIS A 155 2.67 8.62 5.54
CA HIS A 155 1.27 8.60 5.97
C HIS A 155 0.45 9.79 5.48
N PHE A 156 -0.69 9.52 4.84
CA PHE A 156 -1.67 10.51 4.42
C PHE A 156 -3.08 10.07 4.81
N TYR A 157 -3.91 11.01 5.23
CA TYR A 157 -5.25 10.69 5.71
C TYR A 157 -6.25 11.83 5.52
N ASP A 158 -7.54 11.53 5.57
CA ASP A 158 -8.59 12.54 5.64
C ASP A 158 -9.79 12.02 6.46
N ARG A 159 -10.01 12.63 7.62
CA ARG A 159 -11.09 12.23 8.53
C ARG A 159 -12.43 12.91 8.21
N GLY A 160 -12.49 13.81 7.24
CA GLY A 160 -13.72 14.53 6.90
C GLY A 160 -14.30 15.33 8.08
N GLY A 161 -13.46 15.84 8.96
CA GLY A 161 -13.85 16.59 10.17
C GLY A 161 -14.26 15.74 11.38
N LYS A 162 -14.22 14.41 11.28
CA LYS A 162 -14.54 13.50 12.39
C LYS A 162 -13.29 13.15 13.21
N SER A 163 -13.52 12.78 14.47
CA SER A 163 -12.50 12.11 15.28
C SER A 163 -12.37 10.63 14.87
N ILE A 164 -11.23 10.03 15.19
CA ILE A 164 -11.02 8.58 15.00
C ILE A 164 -12.06 7.75 15.77
N ALA A 165 -12.41 8.16 16.98
CA ALA A 165 -13.41 7.47 17.78
C ALA A 165 -14.78 7.42 17.07
N GLN A 166 -15.23 8.54 16.50
CA GLN A 166 -16.47 8.60 15.73
C GLN A 166 -16.40 7.68 14.48
N LEU A 167 -15.30 7.75 13.72
CA LEU A 167 -15.12 6.91 12.54
C LEU A 167 -15.04 5.42 12.90
N TRP A 168 -14.47 5.08 14.06
CA TRP A 168 -14.38 3.71 14.55
C TRP A 168 -15.74 3.16 14.94
N THR A 169 -16.55 3.94 15.66
CA THR A 169 -17.94 3.58 15.95
C THR A 169 -18.73 3.34 14.66
N GLU A 170 -18.58 4.20 13.65
CA GLU A 170 -19.20 4.00 12.34
C GLU A 170 -18.74 2.69 11.68
N GLN A 171 -17.44 2.41 11.72
CA GLN A 171 -16.88 1.19 11.14
C GLN A 171 -17.45 -0.08 11.80
N GLN A 172 -17.57 -0.07 13.12
CA GLN A 172 -18.15 -1.19 13.86
C GLN A 172 -19.64 -1.38 13.54
N ASN A 173 -20.39 -0.27 13.41
CA ASN A 173 -21.80 -0.33 13.05
C ASN A 173 -22.00 -0.91 11.64
N LEU A 174 -21.16 -0.53 10.66
CA LEU A 174 -21.21 -1.10 9.31
C LEU A 174 -20.89 -2.59 9.30
N ALA A 175 -19.92 -3.02 10.10
CA ALA A 175 -19.55 -4.44 10.21
C ALA A 175 -20.66 -5.29 10.84
N ASN A 176 -21.46 -4.72 11.75
CA ASN A 176 -22.58 -5.42 12.38
C ASN A 176 -23.83 -5.52 11.47
N LEU A 177 -23.86 -4.77 10.37
CA LEU A 177 -24.97 -4.76 9.41
C LEU A 177 -24.70 -5.66 8.18
N ALA A 178 -23.48 -6.18 8.04
CA ALA A 178 -23.02 -6.99 6.91
C ALA A 178 -23.00 -8.48 7.27
#